data_AF-A0A940WA21-F1
#
_entry.id   AF-A0A940WA21-F1
#
_cell.length_a   1.000
_cell.length_b   1.000
_cell.length_c   1.000
_cell.angle_alpha   90.00
_cell.angle_beta   90.00
_cell.angle_gamma   90.00
#
_symmetry.space_group_name_H-M   'P 1'
#
loop_
_entity.id
_entity.type
_entity.pdbx_description
1 polymer ?
#
loop_
_entity_poly.entity_id
_entity_poly.type
_entity_poly.pdbx_seq_one_letter_code
_entity_poly.pdbx_strand_id
1 'polypeptide(L)'
;MIFFPGNRYRSGVIPRRIESKGGEVMEARKPPERLPEKPRRGLVLVITGEGKGKTTSCLGMAVRAVGYGMKVLMIQFIKGSLHYGELDGAKRLAPEFELLPMGKGFVGIRGDSLPMEEHVAAAREALALARERMLSGKYDVIILDEVNVAVRLGLLDVKEVLALIGEKPSNVHLILSGRNAHEEVIRVAHLVSEVRSIKHPFDQGIEAEKGIDY
;
A
#
# COMPACT_ATOMS: atom_id res chain seq x y z
N MET A 1 18.19 -3.79 -2.36
CA MET A 1 17.66 -4.84 -3.27
C MET A 1 17.99 -6.18 -2.64
N ILE A 2 17.01 -6.85 -2.02
CA ILE A 2 17.21 -8.16 -1.38
C ILE A 2 16.70 -9.21 -2.37
N PHE A 3 17.60 -10.08 -2.84
CA PHE A 3 17.28 -11.21 -3.70
C PHE A 3 16.60 -12.29 -2.87
N PHE A 4 15.36 -12.64 -3.21
CA PHE A 4 14.81 -13.96 -2.88
C PHE A 4 15.17 -14.91 -4.03
N PRO A 5 15.71 -16.11 -3.75
CA PRO A 5 15.94 -17.11 -4.78
C PRO A 5 14.57 -17.63 -5.24
N GLY A 6 14.13 -17.25 -6.46
CA GLY A 6 12.89 -17.79 -7.01
C GLY A 6 12.31 -17.12 -8.25
N ASN A 7 12.61 -15.84 -8.53
CA ASN A 7 12.01 -15.16 -9.69
C ASN A 7 12.91 -15.23 -10.92
N ARG A 8 12.52 -16.09 -11.89
CA ARG A 8 13.06 -16.07 -13.25
C ARG A 8 12.59 -14.80 -13.97
N TYR A 9 13.56 -14.08 -14.52
CA TYR A 9 13.41 -12.80 -15.21
C TYR A 9 12.37 -12.83 -16.35
N ARG A 10 11.58 -11.75 -16.46
CA ARG A 10 10.96 -11.35 -17.73
C ARG A 10 12.03 -10.63 -18.57
N SER A 11 12.54 -11.30 -19.60
CA SER A 11 13.36 -10.65 -20.63
C SER A 11 12.46 -10.27 -21.82
N GLY A 12 12.17 -8.97 -21.97
CA GLY A 12 11.66 -8.40 -23.19
C GLY A 12 12.78 -7.63 -23.89
N VAL A 13 13.07 -8.04 -25.13
CA VAL A 13 13.91 -7.37 -26.14
C VAL A 13 15.43 -7.45 -25.94
N ILE A 14 16.08 -8.43 -26.60
CA ILE A 14 17.15 -8.19 -27.60
C ILE A 14 17.16 -9.39 -28.57
N PRO A 15 17.20 -9.17 -29.90
CA PRO A 15 18.14 -9.97 -30.69
C PRO A 15 19.12 -9.05 -31.40
N ARG A 16 20.39 -9.09 -30.95
CA ARG A 16 21.52 -8.77 -31.83
C ARG A 16 21.84 -10.07 -32.55
N ARG A 17 21.75 -10.03 -33.87
CA ARG A 17 22.22 -11.09 -34.76
C ARG A 17 23.70 -11.33 -34.49
N ILE A 18 24.07 -12.49 -33.98
CA ILE A 18 25.45 -12.98 -33.99
C ILE A 18 25.51 -14.02 -35.11
N GLU A 19 26.16 -13.67 -36.22
CA GLU A 19 26.48 -14.65 -37.26
C GLU A 19 27.72 -15.43 -36.81
N SER A 20 27.56 -16.73 -36.55
CA SER A 20 28.68 -17.66 -36.42
C SER A 20 28.90 -18.40 -37.75
N LYS A 21 30.14 -18.32 -38.27
CA LYS A 21 30.59 -19.14 -39.40
C LYS A 21 30.67 -20.61 -38.94
N GLY A 22 29.84 -21.47 -39.52
CA GLY A 22 29.81 -22.92 -39.25
C GLY A 22 28.38 -23.42 -39.33
N GLY A 23 28.03 -24.02 -40.47
CA GLY A 23 26.66 -24.41 -40.83
C GLY A 23 26.11 -25.61 -40.07
N GLU A 24 25.72 -25.40 -38.82
CA GLU A 24 24.72 -26.23 -38.14
C GLU A 24 23.57 -25.34 -37.69
N VAL A 25 22.38 -25.56 -38.25
CA VAL A 25 21.15 -24.91 -37.81
C VAL A 25 20.79 -25.53 -36.48
N MET A 26 21.21 -24.90 -35.38
CA MET A 26 20.70 -25.23 -34.06
C MET A 26 19.21 -24.92 -34.05
N GLU A 27 18.37 -25.95 -34.02
CA GLU A 27 16.93 -25.79 -33.86
C GLU A 27 16.69 -24.99 -32.58
N ALA A 28 16.06 -23.82 -32.71
CA ALA A 28 15.81 -22.94 -31.59
C ALA A 28 15.00 -23.72 -30.55
N ARG A 29 15.60 -24.00 -29.38
CA ARG A 29 14.90 -24.65 -28.28
C ARG A 29 13.60 -23.89 -28.04
N LYS A 30 12.46 -24.57 -28.20
CA LYS A 30 11.16 -24.00 -27.82
C LYS A 30 11.31 -23.44 -26.40
N PRO A 31 10.96 -22.17 -26.16
CA PRO A 31 10.99 -21.62 -24.82
C PRO A 31 10.17 -22.57 -23.93
N PRO A 32 10.67 -22.88 -22.72
CA PRO A 32 9.99 -23.82 -21.84
C PRO A 32 8.53 -23.39 -21.68
N GLU A 33 7.63 -24.34 -21.85
CA GLU A 33 6.19 -24.14 -21.70
C GLU A 33 5.96 -23.48 -20.33
N ARG A 34 5.25 -22.35 -20.32
CA ARG A 34 5.02 -21.61 -19.07
C ARG A 34 4.26 -22.53 -18.12
N LEU A 35 4.85 -22.80 -16.96
CA LEU A 35 4.14 -23.48 -15.88
C LEU A 35 2.83 -22.71 -15.62
N PRO A 36 1.71 -23.41 -15.37
CA PRO A 36 0.45 -22.75 -15.08
C PRO A 36 0.64 -21.77 -13.91
N GLU A 37 0.18 -20.53 -14.09
CA GLU A 37 0.27 -19.52 -13.05
C GLU A 37 -0.50 -20.01 -11.83
N LYS A 38 0.18 -20.12 -10.67
CA LYS A 38 -0.51 -20.44 -9.42
C LYS A 38 -1.53 -19.34 -9.13
N PRO A 39 -2.73 -19.67 -8.60
CA PRO A 39 -3.69 -18.66 -8.19
C PRO A 39 -3.03 -17.68 -7.22
N ARG A 40 -3.19 -16.37 -7.47
CA ARG A 40 -2.63 -15.34 -6.58
C ARG A 40 -3.27 -15.46 -5.20
N ARG A 41 -2.42 -15.56 -4.16
CA ARG A 41 -2.83 -15.46 -2.76
C ARG A 41 -2.62 -14.03 -2.28
N GLY A 42 -3.72 -13.32 -2.07
CA GLY A 42 -3.78 -12.02 -1.45
C GLY A 42 -3.35 -12.07 0.01
N LEU A 43 -2.51 -11.13 0.41
CA LEU A 43 -1.87 -11.07 1.73
C LEU A 43 -2.42 -9.89 2.55
N VAL A 44 -2.33 -10.02 3.87
CA VAL A 44 -2.60 -8.92 4.82
C VAL A 44 -1.27 -8.44 5.37
N LEU A 45 -0.93 -7.17 5.12
CA LEU A 45 0.33 -6.56 5.56
C LEU A 45 0.03 -5.44 6.55
N VAL A 46 0.87 -5.30 7.57
CA VAL A 46 0.80 -4.20 8.54
C VAL A 46 2.14 -3.49 8.58
N ILE A 47 2.14 -2.17 8.33
CA ILE A 47 3.32 -1.32 8.46
C ILE A 47 3.10 -0.34 9.61
N THR A 48 3.74 -0.58 10.75
CA THR A 48 3.54 0.18 11.99
C THR A 48 4.85 0.74 12.55
N GLY A 49 4.84 1.27 13.77
CA GLY A 49 6.00 1.85 14.45
C GLY A 49 6.06 3.37 14.41
N GLU A 50 6.93 3.95 15.23
CA GLU A 50 7.03 5.39 15.46
C GLU A 50 7.84 6.14 14.39
N GLY A 51 8.64 5.44 13.60
CA GLY A 51 9.52 6.02 12.60
C GLY A 51 8.81 6.52 11.34
N LYS A 52 9.45 7.47 10.65
CA LYS A 52 9.05 7.94 9.32
C LYS A 52 9.28 6.83 8.29
N GLY A 53 8.31 6.60 7.40
CA GLY A 53 8.44 5.64 6.31
C GLY A 53 7.25 4.71 6.07
N LYS A 54 6.24 4.73 6.94
CA LYS A 54 5.06 3.84 6.85
C LYS A 54 4.26 4.09 5.56
N THR A 55 3.71 5.29 5.42
CA THR A 55 2.94 5.72 4.24
C THR A 55 3.75 5.63 2.96
N THR A 56 5.02 6.08 2.97
CA THR A 56 5.90 5.98 1.78
C THR A 56 6.22 4.54 1.39
N SER A 57 6.29 3.60 2.34
CA SER A 57 6.40 2.17 2.04
C SER A 57 5.14 1.64 1.36
N CYS A 58 3.96 2.05 1.81
CA CYS A 58 2.67 1.72 1.16
C CYS A 58 2.62 2.26 -0.28
N LEU A 59 3.05 3.50 -0.50
CA LEU A 59 3.12 4.11 -1.83
C LEU A 59 4.15 3.42 -2.74
N GLY A 60 5.30 3.03 -2.20
CA GLY A 60 6.28 2.23 -2.95
C GLY A 60 5.72 0.86 -3.38
N MET A 61 4.88 0.25 -2.54
CA MET A 61 4.14 -0.97 -2.90
C MET A 61 3.07 -0.69 -3.97
N ALA A 62 2.38 0.45 -3.90
CA ALA A 62 1.43 0.88 -4.94
C ALA A 62 2.11 1.04 -6.30
N VAL A 63 3.23 1.77 -6.36
CA VAL A 63 4.05 1.94 -7.58
C VAL A 63 4.48 0.60 -8.15
N ARG A 64 4.94 -0.33 -7.29
CA ARG A 64 5.31 -1.68 -7.71
C ARG A 64 4.13 -2.43 -8.33
N ALA A 65 2.97 -2.40 -7.69
CA ALA A 65 1.78 -3.09 -8.16
C ALA A 65 1.30 -2.53 -9.52
N VAL A 66 1.24 -1.21 -9.66
CA VAL A 66 0.93 -0.52 -10.93
C VAL A 66 1.91 -0.93 -12.03
N GLY A 67 3.21 -1.01 -11.74
CA GLY A 67 4.22 -1.47 -12.70
C GLY A 67 4.02 -2.91 -13.20
N TYR A 68 3.22 -3.71 -12.49
CA TYR A 68 2.79 -5.06 -12.91
C TYR A 68 1.36 -5.10 -13.47
N GLY A 69 0.74 -3.94 -13.75
CA GLY A 69 -0.60 -3.81 -14.30
C GLY A 69 -1.72 -4.10 -13.28
N MET A 70 -1.43 -4.02 -11.98
CA MET A 70 -2.41 -4.21 -10.93
C MET A 70 -3.13 -2.90 -10.60
N LYS A 71 -4.40 -3.01 -10.23
CA LYS A 71 -5.20 -1.86 -9.77
C LYS A 71 -5.09 -1.70 -8.27
N VAL A 72 -4.79 -0.47 -7.84
CA VAL A 72 -4.51 -0.12 -6.44
C VAL A 72 -5.46 0.98 -5.98
N LEU A 73 -6.04 0.79 -4.81
CA LEU A 73 -6.76 1.82 -4.07
C LEU A 73 -6.03 2.12 -2.77
N MET A 74 -5.82 3.39 -2.47
CA MET A 74 -5.36 3.86 -1.17
C MET A 74 -6.37 4.83 -0.56
N ILE A 75 -6.87 4.50 0.63
CA ILE A 75 -7.77 5.34 1.41
C ILE A 75 -7.01 5.84 2.64
N GLN A 76 -7.04 7.15 2.89
CA GLN A 76 -6.34 7.77 4.01
C GLN A 76 -7.35 8.21 5.07
N PHE A 77 -7.25 7.63 6.27
CA PHE A 77 -8.25 7.78 7.34
C PHE A 77 -8.07 9.06 8.16
N ILE A 78 -6.89 9.66 8.15
CA ILE A 78 -6.58 10.88 8.93
C ILE A 78 -6.40 12.10 8.03
N LYS A 79 -5.72 11.98 6.89
CA LYS A 79 -5.43 13.13 6.01
C LYS A 79 -6.72 13.77 5.50
N GLY A 80 -6.79 15.11 5.59
CA GLY A 80 -7.91 15.95 5.14
C GLY A 80 -7.56 16.80 3.92
N SER A 81 -7.96 18.07 3.92
CA SER A 81 -7.87 18.98 2.77
C SER A 81 -6.47 19.53 2.45
N LEU A 82 -5.47 19.23 3.28
CA LEU A 82 -4.09 19.69 3.04
C LEU A 82 -3.51 19.04 1.78
N HIS A 83 -2.84 19.84 0.96
CA HIS A 83 -2.14 19.35 -0.23
C HIS A 83 -0.80 18.72 0.15
N TYR A 84 -0.48 17.60 -0.49
CA TYR A 84 0.80 16.89 -0.41
C TYR A 84 1.07 16.18 -1.73
N GLY A 85 2.34 15.94 -2.02
CA GLY A 85 2.82 15.52 -3.34
C GLY A 85 2.24 14.19 -3.81
N GLU A 86 1.84 13.30 -2.91
CA GLU A 86 1.27 12.00 -3.26
C GLU A 86 -0.08 12.11 -4.00
N LEU A 87 -0.85 13.19 -3.80
CA LEU A 87 -2.08 13.43 -4.54
C LEU A 87 -1.80 13.63 -6.04
N ASP A 88 -0.80 14.44 -6.36
CA ASP A 88 -0.39 14.67 -7.75
C ASP A 88 0.40 13.49 -8.31
N GLY A 89 1.15 12.79 -7.45
CA GLY A 89 1.79 11.52 -7.80
C GLY A 89 0.78 10.46 -8.23
N ALA A 90 -0.34 10.32 -7.51
CA ALA A 90 -1.40 9.37 -7.84
C ALA A 90 -2.03 9.66 -9.21
N LYS A 91 -2.28 10.94 -9.54
CA LYS A 91 -2.79 11.34 -10.87
C LYS A 91 -1.88 10.89 -12.02
N ARG A 92 -0.56 10.85 -11.80
CA ARG A 92 0.41 10.37 -12.81
C ARG A 92 0.40 8.85 -12.99
N LEU A 93 -0.15 8.12 -12.02
CA LEU A 93 -0.28 6.66 -12.02
C LEU A 93 -1.72 6.21 -12.31
N ALA A 94 -2.60 7.15 -12.66
CA ALA A 94 -3.97 6.85 -13.07
C ALA A 94 -3.99 6.23 -14.49
N PRO A 95 -4.97 5.35 -14.78
CA PRO A 95 -6.09 4.94 -13.92
C PRO A 95 -5.78 3.79 -12.94
N GLU A 96 -4.56 3.24 -12.94
CA GLU A 96 -4.21 2.06 -12.14
C GLU A 96 -4.10 2.35 -10.64
N PHE A 97 -3.80 3.59 -10.24
CA PHE A 97 -3.75 4.00 -8.84
C PHE A 97 -4.75 5.10 -8.52
N GLU A 98 -5.63 4.80 -7.57
CA GLU A 98 -6.57 5.74 -6.97
C GLU A 98 -6.17 6.01 -5.52
N LEU A 99 -6.10 7.29 -5.14
CA LEU A 99 -5.78 7.74 -3.80
C LEU A 99 -6.88 8.69 -3.31
N LEU A 100 -7.53 8.31 -2.21
CA LEU A 100 -8.68 8.99 -1.63
C LEU A 100 -8.37 9.46 -0.20
N PRO A 101 -8.15 10.75 0.02
CA PRO A 101 -8.11 11.34 1.35
C PRO A 101 -9.55 11.43 1.88
N MET A 102 -9.87 10.65 2.90
CA MET A 102 -11.23 10.59 3.46
C MET A 102 -11.30 11.03 4.92
N GLY A 103 -10.16 11.30 5.55
CA GLY A 103 -10.11 11.91 6.88
C GLY A 103 -10.46 13.40 6.85
N LYS A 104 -10.52 14.00 8.03
CA LYS A 104 -10.78 15.44 8.21
C LYS A 104 -9.57 16.23 8.69
N GLY A 105 -8.40 15.60 8.73
CA GLY A 105 -7.15 16.20 9.19
C GLY A 105 -6.75 15.70 10.58
N PHE A 106 -5.97 16.52 11.28
CA PHE A 106 -5.56 16.21 12.65
C PHE A 106 -6.78 16.16 13.59
N VAL A 107 -6.76 15.21 14.54
CA VAL A 107 -7.85 15.02 15.52
C VAL A 107 -7.41 15.52 16.88
N GLY A 108 -8.11 16.52 17.43
CA GLY A 108 -7.85 17.07 18.77
C GLY A 108 -6.49 17.76 18.95
N ILE A 109 -5.74 18.01 17.87
CA ILE A 109 -4.41 18.64 17.89
C ILE A 109 -4.28 19.67 16.76
N ARG A 110 -3.24 20.52 16.84
CA ARG A 110 -2.88 21.53 15.80
C ARG A 110 -4.03 22.44 15.38
N GLY A 111 -4.91 22.80 16.32
CA GLY A 111 -6.03 23.71 16.07
C GLY A 111 -7.24 23.07 15.42
N ASP A 112 -7.39 21.74 15.51
CA ASP A 112 -8.63 21.05 15.15
C ASP A 112 -9.82 21.67 15.87
N SER A 113 -10.81 22.11 15.09
CA SER A 113 -12.06 22.72 15.54
C SER A 113 -13.28 21.86 15.25
N LEU A 114 -13.10 20.70 14.62
CA LEU A 114 -14.20 19.80 14.27
C LEU A 114 -14.63 18.96 15.47
N PRO A 115 -15.93 18.67 15.61
CA PRO A 115 -16.41 17.69 16.57
C PRO A 115 -15.82 16.30 16.31
N MET A 116 -15.59 15.53 17.38
CA MET A 116 -15.09 14.14 17.27
C MET A 116 -16.01 13.27 16.41
N GLU A 117 -17.31 13.51 16.48
CA GLU A 117 -18.34 12.79 15.74
C GLU A 117 -18.16 12.91 14.23
N GLU A 118 -17.65 14.04 13.73
CA GLU A 118 -17.36 14.22 12.31
C GLU A 118 -16.16 13.38 11.86
N HIS A 119 -15.13 13.29 12.71
CA HIS A 119 -13.97 12.42 12.46
C HIS A 119 -14.37 10.93 12.49
N VAL A 120 -15.23 10.53 13.43
CA VAL A 120 -15.79 9.17 13.52
C VAL A 120 -16.62 8.85 12.27
N ALA A 121 -17.50 9.76 11.84
CA ALA A 121 -18.32 9.58 10.66
C ALA A 121 -17.46 9.39 9.39
N ALA A 122 -16.45 10.24 9.21
CA ALA A 122 -15.53 10.18 8.08
C ALA A 122 -14.73 8.86 8.07
N ALA A 123 -14.23 8.41 9.21
CA ALA A 123 -13.50 7.15 9.31
C ALA A 123 -14.39 5.93 8.99
N ARG A 124 -15.66 5.94 9.42
CA ARG A 124 -16.63 4.88 9.09
C ARG A 124 -17.01 4.87 7.62
N GLU A 125 -17.20 6.04 7.01
CA GLU A 125 -17.44 6.17 5.57
C GLU A 125 -16.25 5.62 4.77
N ALA A 126 -15.02 5.97 5.19
CA ALA A 126 -13.79 5.45 4.60
C ALA A 126 -13.70 3.91 4.70
N LEU A 127 -14.05 3.33 5.85
CA LEU A 127 -14.06 1.88 6.04
C LEU A 127 -15.14 1.18 5.18
N ALA A 128 -16.33 1.78 5.07
CA ALA A 128 -17.41 1.28 4.24
C ALA A 128 -17.02 1.29 2.75
N LEU A 129 -16.42 2.38 2.26
CA LEU A 129 -15.92 2.47 0.89
C LEU A 129 -14.80 1.45 0.64
N ALA A 130 -13.87 1.31 1.59
CA ALA A 130 -12.81 0.30 1.49
C ALA A 130 -13.39 -1.11 1.33
N ARG A 131 -14.40 -1.46 2.12
CA ARG A 131 -15.13 -2.73 2.04
C ARG A 131 -15.77 -2.93 0.68
N GLU A 132 -16.54 -1.94 0.21
CA GLU A 132 -17.21 -1.98 -1.09
C GLU A 132 -16.21 -2.19 -2.24
N ARG A 133 -15.13 -1.41 -2.27
CA ARG A 133 -14.11 -1.46 -3.31
C ARG A 133 -13.32 -2.77 -3.27
N MET A 134 -12.99 -3.26 -2.08
CA MET A 134 -12.32 -4.55 -1.88
C MET A 134 -13.15 -5.72 -2.43
N LEU A 135 -14.47 -5.70 -2.21
CA LEU A 135 -15.38 -6.75 -2.65
C LEU A 135 -15.80 -6.64 -4.12
N SER A 136 -15.56 -5.49 -4.75
CA SER A 136 -15.99 -5.22 -6.13
C SER A 136 -15.29 -6.05 -7.22
N GLY A 137 -14.17 -6.69 -6.90
CA GLY A 137 -13.32 -7.39 -7.88
C GLY A 137 -12.53 -6.46 -8.81
N LYS A 138 -12.57 -5.14 -8.61
CA LYS A 138 -11.89 -4.15 -9.48
C LYS A 138 -10.45 -3.81 -9.06
N TYR A 139 -10.06 -4.12 -7.82
CA TYR A 139 -8.75 -3.77 -7.28
C TYR A 139 -8.02 -5.04 -6.85
N ASP A 140 -6.73 -5.08 -7.09
CA ASP A 140 -5.85 -6.15 -6.62
C ASP A 140 -5.21 -5.82 -5.26
N VAL A 141 -5.06 -4.52 -4.96
CA VAL A 141 -4.44 -4.02 -3.73
C VAL A 141 -5.30 -2.92 -3.12
N ILE A 142 -5.63 -3.07 -1.84
CA ILE A 142 -6.30 -2.07 -1.02
C ILE A 142 -5.33 -1.63 0.09
N ILE A 143 -5.11 -0.33 0.22
CA ILE A 143 -4.25 0.28 1.24
C ILE A 143 -5.13 1.14 2.16
N LEU A 144 -5.11 0.83 3.45
CA LEU A 144 -5.78 1.57 4.51
C LEU A 144 -4.72 2.36 5.27
N ASP A 145 -4.43 3.55 4.77
CA ASP A 145 -3.39 4.41 5.33
C ASP A 145 -3.87 5.11 6.61
N GLU A 146 -3.06 5.02 7.65
CA GLU A 146 -3.34 5.53 9.00
C GLU A 146 -4.59 4.94 9.69
N VAL A 147 -5.07 3.77 9.23
CA VAL A 147 -6.19 3.06 9.87
C VAL A 147 -5.85 2.64 11.31
N ASN A 148 -4.59 2.30 11.59
CA ASN A 148 -4.15 1.97 12.95
C ASN A 148 -4.30 3.17 13.89
N VAL A 149 -4.04 4.38 13.38
CA VAL A 149 -4.22 5.63 14.14
C VAL A 149 -5.70 5.91 14.34
N ALA A 150 -6.54 5.67 13.33
CA ALA A 150 -7.99 5.80 13.48
C ALA A 150 -8.56 4.89 14.58
N VAL A 151 -8.11 3.63 14.65
CA VAL A 151 -8.48 2.72 15.76
C VAL A 151 -7.97 3.23 17.10
N ARG A 152 -6.69 3.65 17.17
CA ARG A 152 -6.09 4.17 18.41
C ARG A 152 -6.84 5.40 18.96
N LEU A 153 -7.31 6.27 18.07
CA LEU A 153 -8.05 7.48 18.41
C LEU A 153 -9.53 7.22 18.75
N GLY A 154 -10.00 5.97 18.63
CA GLY A 154 -11.41 5.62 18.87
C GLY A 154 -12.35 6.02 17.74
N LEU A 155 -11.83 6.36 16.55
CA LEU A 155 -12.64 6.67 15.38
C LEU A 155 -13.29 5.41 14.79
N LEU A 156 -12.64 4.27 14.97
CA LEU A 156 -13.08 2.94 14.55
C LEU A 156 -12.89 1.93 15.68
N ASP A 157 -13.83 1.01 15.85
CA ASP A 157 -13.60 -0.17 16.68
C ASP A 157 -12.68 -1.14 15.93
N VAL A 158 -11.70 -1.71 16.62
CA VAL A 158 -10.80 -2.73 16.06
C VAL A 158 -11.58 -3.91 15.45
N LYS A 159 -12.74 -4.26 16.01
CA LYS A 159 -13.62 -5.32 15.48
C LYS A 159 -14.12 -5.02 14.07
N GLU A 160 -14.35 -3.75 13.72
CA GLU A 160 -14.76 -3.36 12.38
C GLU A 160 -13.63 -3.61 11.36
N VAL A 161 -12.38 -3.34 11.77
CA VAL A 161 -11.17 -3.62 10.97
C VAL A 161 -10.91 -5.12 10.84
N LEU A 162 -11.06 -5.89 11.92
CA LEU A 162 -10.92 -7.34 11.90
C LEU A 162 -11.98 -8.01 11.01
N ALA A 163 -13.22 -7.52 11.05
CA ALA A 163 -14.28 -7.98 10.16
C ALA A 163 -13.92 -7.75 8.69
N LEU A 164 -13.42 -6.55 8.35
CA LEU A 164 -12.94 -6.26 6.99
C LEU A 164 -11.81 -7.21 6.56
N ILE A 165 -10.85 -7.49 7.44
CA ILE A 165 -9.76 -8.45 7.15
C ILE A 165 -10.33 -9.85 6.85
N GLY A 166 -11.34 -10.29 7.61
CA GLY A 166 -12.00 -11.59 7.43
C GLY A 166 -12.82 -11.70 6.14
N GLU A 167 -13.37 -10.59 5.65
CA GLU A 167 -14.17 -10.53 4.41
C GLU A 167 -13.30 -10.42 3.13
N LYS A 168 -11.99 -10.18 3.28
CA LYS A 168 -11.07 -9.94 2.17
C LYS A 168 -11.07 -11.11 1.18
N PRO A 169 -11.32 -10.86 -0.13
CA PRO A 169 -11.19 -11.89 -1.16
C PRO A 169 -9.79 -12.53 -1.17
N SER A 170 -9.72 -13.80 -1.55
CA SER A 170 -8.49 -14.60 -1.46
C SER A 170 -7.36 -14.10 -2.36
N ASN A 171 -7.67 -13.33 -3.41
CA ASN A 171 -6.74 -12.76 -4.38
C ASN A 171 -6.35 -11.29 -4.11
N VAL A 172 -7.02 -10.60 -3.19
CA VAL A 172 -6.77 -9.17 -2.91
C VAL A 172 -5.72 -9.01 -1.81
N HIS A 173 -4.74 -8.13 -2.03
CA HIS A 173 -3.81 -7.69 -1.00
C HIS A 173 -4.43 -6.55 -0.18
N LEU A 174 -4.31 -6.63 1.14
CA LEU A 174 -4.78 -5.61 2.08
C LEU A 174 -3.59 -5.12 2.91
N ILE A 175 -3.33 -3.82 2.87
CA ILE A 175 -2.19 -3.20 3.57
C ILE A 175 -2.74 -2.18 4.57
N LEU A 176 -2.40 -2.34 5.84
CA LEU A 176 -2.79 -1.44 6.92
C LEU A 176 -1.56 -0.67 7.39
N SER A 177 -1.67 0.65 7.50
CA SER A 177 -0.58 1.51 7.96
C SER A 177 -0.96 2.32 9.20
N GLY A 178 0.05 2.85 9.86
CA GLY A 178 -0.08 3.81 10.95
C GLY A 178 0.56 3.32 12.25
N ARG A 179 0.77 4.26 13.18
CA ARG A 179 1.37 3.97 14.48
C ARG A 179 0.46 3.07 15.33
N ASN A 180 1.06 2.33 16.26
CA ASN A 180 0.35 1.54 17.28
C ASN A 180 -0.70 0.57 16.71
N ALA A 181 -0.33 -0.29 15.75
CA ALA A 181 -1.23 -1.33 15.27
C ALA A 181 -1.74 -2.20 16.44
N HIS A 182 -3.05 -2.44 16.48
CA HIS A 182 -3.67 -3.23 17.54
C HIS A 182 -3.17 -4.68 17.51
N GLU A 183 -2.96 -5.31 18.67
CA GLU A 183 -2.38 -6.66 18.78
C GLU A 183 -3.16 -7.71 17.99
N GLU A 184 -4.49 -7.65 18.06
CA GLU A 184 -5.35 -8.55 17.27
C GLU A 184 -5.18 -8.39 15.75
N VAL A 185 -4.92 -7.16 15.26
CA VAL A 185 -4.63 -6.92 13.83
C VAL A 185 -3.26 -7.49 13.46
N ILE A 186 -2.26 -7.32 14.33
CA ILE A 186 -0.92 -7.91 14.18
C ILE A 186 -1.03 -9.44 14.10
N ARG A 187 -1.83 -10.05 14.99
CA ARG A 187 -2.00 -11.50 15.10
C ARG A 187 -2.53 -12.15 13.82
N VAL A 188 -3.43 -11.48 13.10
CA VAL A 188 -4.05 -12.01 11.87
C VAL A 188 -3.32 -11.61 10.59
N ALA A 189 -2.33 -10.71 10.67
CA ALA A 189 -1.57 -10.27 9.52
C ALA A 189 -0.60 -11.36 9.01
N HIS A 190 -0.39 -11.41 7.70
CA HIS A 190 0.60 -12.29 7.08
C HIS A 190 2.02 -11.73 7.20
N LEU A 191 2.16 -10.41 7.27
CA LEU A 191 3.43 -9.72 7.44
C LEU A 191 3.21 -8.48 8.29
N VAL A 192 4.12 -8.25 9.24
CA VAL A 192 4.16 -7.05 10.06
C VAL A 192 5.58 -6.49 9.99
N SER A 193 5.69 -5.22 9.62
CA SER A 193 6.95 -4.48 9.64
C SER A 193 6.84 -3.30 10.59
N GLU A 194 7.79 -3.19 11.51
CA GLU A 194 7.92 -2.05 12.41
C GLU A 194 8.99 -1.08 11.89
N VAL A 195 8.57 0.15 11.59
CA VAL A 195 9.46 1.25 11.25
C VAL A 195 9.87 1.93 12.56
N ARG A 196 11.08 1.65 13.03
CA ARG A 196 11.63 2.25 14.25
C ARG A 196 12.32 3.59 13.93
N SER A 197 12.08 4.60 14.76
CA SER A 197 12.80 5.88 14.66
C SER A 197 14.16 5.75 15.34
N ILE A 198 15.23 5.60 14.55
CA ILE A 198 16.61 5.59 15.08
C ILE A 198 17.15 7.02 15.20
N LYS A 199 16.79 7.89 14.25
CA LYS A 199 17.10 9.32 14.25
C LYS A 199 16.06 10.04 13.38
N HIS A 200 15.62 11.24 13.77
CA HIS A 200 14.73 12.05 12.95
C HIS A 200 15.29 13.49 12.76
N PRO A 201 15.15 14.11 11.57
CA PRO A 201 15.55 15.52 11.36
C PRO A 201 14.89 16.49 12.34
N PHE A 202 13.61 16.24 12.67
CA PHE A 202 12.87 17.02 13.67
C PHE A 202 13.58 17.08 15.04
N ASP A 203 14.28 16.02 15.46
CA ASP A 203 15.02 16.00 16.73
C ASP A 203 16.21 16.99 16.73
N GLN A 204 16.61 17.46 15.54
CA GLN A 204 17.64 18.47 15.34
C GLN A 204 17.03 19.86 15.07
N GLY A 205 15.71 20.03 15.21
CA GLY A 205 15.00 21.28 14.91
C GLY A 205 14.84 21.57 13.43
N ILE A 206 15.08 20.59 12.54
CA ILE A 206 14.88 20.75 11.10
C ILE A 206 13.38 20.59 10.81
N GLU A 207 12.80 21.59 10.15
CA GLU A 207 11.39 21.62 9.75
C GLU A 207 11.09 20.62 8.62
N ALA A 208 9.80 20.44 8.32
CA ALA A 208 9.35 19.53 7.27
C ALA A 208 9.70 20.08 5.88
N GLU A 209 10.25 19.23 5.01
CA GLU A 209 10.72 19.61 3.68
C GLU A 209 9.81 19.09 2.57
N LYS A 210 9.50 19.95 1.59
CA LYS A 210 8.68 19.58 0.43
C LYS A 210 9.39 18.52 -0.43
N GLY A 211 8.66 17.49 -0.81
CA GLY A 211 9.16 16.32 -1.55
C GLY A 211 9.84 15.27 -0.66
N ILE A 212 10.01 15.54 0.64
CA ILE A 212 10.63 14.64 1.61
C ILE A 212 9.65 14.27 2.71
N ASP A 213 8.94 15.24 3.28
CA ASP A 213 7.94 15.06 4.35
C ASP A 213 6.50 15.22 3.85
N TYR A 214 6.28 16.03 2.82
CA TYR A 214 4.97 16.29 2.20
C TYR A 214 5.09 16.73 0.72
#